data_AF-A0A543EFH5-F1
#
_entry.id   AF-A0A543EFH5-F1
#
_cell.length_a   1.000
_cell.length_b   1.000
_cell.length_c   1.000
_cell.angle_alpha   90.00
_cell.angle_beta   90.00
_cell.angle_gamma   90.00
#
_symmetry.space_group_name_H-M   'P 1'
#
loop_
_entity.id
_entity.type
_entity.pdbx_description
1 polymer ?
#
loop_
_entity_poly.entity_id
_entity_poly.type
_entity_poly.pdbx_seq_one_letter_code
_entity_poly.pdbx_strand_id
1 'polypeptide(L)'
;MRKTLAFLLFSVLLSVHVSAQTFTVEQLKGFNKLTMDEFKKEMKQLKFRFYDKTEGLGFVLTEYDSPDYTSKIGKFEYKEEKSEDRIEFEFKDKTEYNQYLKLILSAGYQETEKGKIITKEPYVDYYRNKEHIRMILPKAGQKNPYTIIVFK
;
A
#
# COMPACT_ATOMS: atom_id res chain seq x y z
N MET A 1 -31.81 -46.00 -9.39
CA MET A 1 -30.67 -46.68 -8.73
C MET A 1 -29.43 -46.56 -9.60
N ARG A 2 -28.25 -46.38 -8.96
CA ARG A 2 -26.86 -46.21 -9.51
C ARG A 2 -26.58 -44.82 -10.11
N LYS A 3 -25.92 -43.88 -9.41
CA LYS A 3 -24.50 -43.78 -8.93
C LYS A 3 -23.48 -43.60 -10.06
N THR A 4 -22.94 -42.39 -10.19
CA THR A 4 -21.49 -42.00 -10.15
C THR A 4 -21.39 -40.47 -10.36
N LEU A 5 -20.85 -39.69 -9.41
CA LEU A 5 -19.42 -39.27 -9.29
C LEU A 5 -18.97 -38.49 -10.55
N ALA A 6 -18.39 -37.29 -10.53
CA ALA A 6 -17.82 -36.41 -9.53
C ALA A 6 -17.62 -35.04 -10.23
N PHE A 7 -17.68 -33.93 -9.51
CA PHE A 7 -16.63 -32.90 -9.60
C PHE A 7 -16.73 -32.02 -8.35
N LEU A 8 -15.99 -32.46 -7.33
CA LEU A 8 -15.50 -31.63 -6.25
C LEU A 8 -14.66 -30.52 -6.87
N LEU A 9 -15.18 -29.30 -6.95
CA LEU A 9 -14.36 -28.10 -7.14
C LEU A 9 -14.26 -27.37 -5.80
N PHE A 10 -13.24 -27.85 -5.08
CA PHE A 10 -12.27 -27.06 -4.34
C PHE A 10 -12.83 -26.10 -3.28
N SER A 11 -13.07 -26.69 -2.10
CA SER A 11 -13.02 -26.02 -0.81
C SER A 11 -11.72 -25.22 -0.65
N VAL A 12 -11.80 -23.89 -0.71
CA VAL A 12 -10.86 -22.99 -0.02
C VAL A 12 -11.58 -22.43 1.20
N LEU A 13 -11.77 -23.29 2.20
CA LEU A 13 -11.89 -22.85 3.58
C LEU A 13 -10.51 -23.01 4.19
N LEU A 14 -9.72 -21.95 4.15
CA LEU A 14 -8.65 -21.77 5.13
C LEU A 14 -8.89 -20.44 5.86
N SER A 15 -9.56 -20.59 6.99
CA SER A 15 -9.73 -19.57 8.01
C SER A 15 -8.39 -19.28 8.66
N VAL A 16 -7.87 -18.07 8.46
CA VAL A 16 -7.06 -17.39 9.47
C VAL A 16 -7.66 -16.00 9.63
N HIS A 17 -8.49 -15.84 10.67
CA HIS A 17 -8.88 -14.52 11.14
C HIS A 17 -7.72 -13.92 11.93
N VAL A 18 -6.71 -13.45 11.21
CA VAL A 18 -5.75 -12.43 11.65
C VAL A 18 -5.40 -11.61 10.40
N SER A 19 -6.40 -10.96 9.80
CA SER A 19 -6.14 -10.16 8.60
C SER A 19 -5.70 -8.76 9.03
N ALA A 20 -4.40 -8.59 9.27
CA ALA A 20 -3.78 -7.35 8.81
C ALA A 20 -4.00 -7.36 7.29
N GLN A 21 -4.91 -6.52 6.80
CA GLN A 21 -5.26 -6.54 5.39
C GLN A 21 -4.09 -5.94 4.60
N THR A 22 -3.18 -6.81 4.15
CA THR A 22 -2.07 -6.42 3.27
C THR A 22 -2.60 -6.18 1.87
N PHE A 23 -2.47 -4.95 1.37
CA PHE A 23 -2.82 -4.61 -0.01
C PHE A 23 -1.74 -5.10 -0.97
N THR A 24 -2.09 -5.63 -2.14
CA THR A 24 -1.09 -5.89 -3.18
C THR A 24 -0.59 -4.58 -3.80
N VAL A 25 0.57 -4.62 -4.47
CA VAL A 25 1.08 -3.46 -5.21
C VAL A 25 0.07 -2.99 -6.26
N GLU A 26 -0.62 -3.92 -6.93
CA GLU A 26 -1.67 -3.63 -7.90
C GLU A 26 -2.88 -2.94 -7.28
N GLN A 27 -3.27 -3.33 -6.06
CA GLN A 27 -4.34 -2.65 -5.33
C GLN A 27 -3.95 -1.22 -4.97
N LEU A 28 -2.72 -1.02 -4.46
CA LEU A 28 -2.19 0.32 -4.16
C LEU A 28 -2.13 1.21 -5.42
N LYS A 29 -1.69 0.66 -6.56
CA LYS A 29 -1.74 1.33 -7.86
C LYS A 29 -3.17 1.66 -8.29
N GLY A 30 -4.11 0.72 -8.05
CA GLY A 30 -5.54 0.93 -8.29
C GLY A 30 -6.07 2.12 -7.50
N PHE A 31 -5.77 2.19 -6.20
CA PHE A 31 -6.15 3.32 -5.35
C PHE A 31 -5.56 4.66 -5.81
N ASN A 32 -4.36 4.67 -6.39
CA ASN A 32 -3.79 5.91 -6.90
C ASN A 32 -4.53 6.46 -8.13
N LYS A 33 -5.17 5.58 -8.92
CA LYS A 33 -5.99 5.96 -10.09
C LYS A 33 -7.35 6.54 -9.72
N LEU A 34 -7.83 6.27 -8.51
CA LEU A 34 -9.11 6.79 -8.03
C LEU A 34 -9.00 8.29 -7.76
N THR A 35 -10.11 9.01 -7.94
CA THR A 35 -10.29 10.33 -7.33
C THR A 35 -10.30 10.20 -5.80
N MET A 36 -10.02 11.30 -5.10
CA MET A 36 -10.11 11.32 -3.64
C MET A 36 -11.47 10.83 -3.11
N ASP A 37 -12.59 11.19 -3.74
CA ASP A 37 -13.91 10.77 -3.26
C ASP A 37 -14.21 9.29 -3.51
N GLU A 38 -13.71 8.72 -4.60
CA GLU A 38 -13.75 7.27 -4.82
C GLU A 38 -12.87 6.54 -3.83
N PHE A 39 -11.66 7.04 -3.57
CA PHE A 39 -10.76 6.47 -2.57
C PHE A 39 -11.40 6.45 -1.17
N LYS A 40 -12.03 7.55 -0.74
CA LYS A 40 -12.77 7.59 0.55
C LYS A 40 -13.89 6.55 0.61
N LYS A 41 -14.60 6.32 -0.51
CA LYS A 41 -15.66 5.30 -0.60
C LYS A 41 -15.08 3.89 -0.47
N GLU A 42 -13.98 3.58 -1.17
CA GLU A 42 -13.27 2.31 -1.07
C GLU A 42 -12.80 2.04 0.36
N MET A 43 -12.16 3.02 1.01
CA MET A 43 -11.69 2.88 2.40
C MET A 43 -12.85 2.57 3.35
N LYS A 44 -13.99 3.23 3.17
CA LYS A 44 -15.20 2.94 3.95
C LYS A 44 -15.72 1.52 3.70
N GLN A 45 -15.71 1.02 2.46
CA GLN A 45 -16.12 -0.35 2.13
C GLN A 45 -15.19 -1.40 2.75
N LEU A 46 -13.89 -1.11 2.78
CA LEU A 46 -12.86 -1.92 3.43
C LEU A 46 -12.84 -1.77 4.97
N LYS A 47 -13.78 -0.98 5.53
CA LYS A 47 -13.92 -0.71 6.97
C LYS A 47 -12.72 0.04 7.59
N PHE A 48 -11.89 0.67 6.76
CA PHE A 48 -10.87 1.60 7.21
C PHE A 48 -11.52 2.82 7.85
N ARG A 49 -10.89 3.33 8.91
CA ARG A 49 -11.41 4.44 9.70
C ARG A 49 -10.67 5.71 9.31
N PHE A 50 -11.42 6.77 9.02
CA PHE A 50 -10.82 8.07 8.75
C PHE A 50 -9.96 8.50 9.95
N TYR A 51 -8.71 8.83 9.68
CA TYR A 51 -7.74 9.27 10.68
C TYR A 51 -7.62 10.79 10.67
N ASP A 52 -7.19 11.35 9.54
CA ASP A 52 -6.95 12.78 9.40
C ASP A 52 -7.09 13.25 7.95
N LYS A 53 -7.26 14.56 7.79
CA LYS A 53 -7.15 15.27 6.51
C LYS A 53 -6.25 16.47 6.68
N THR A 54 -5.14 16.48 5.94
CA THR A 54 -4.22 17.60 5.88
C THR A 54 -4.37 18.32 4.53
N GLU A 55 -4.59 19.63 4.58
CA GLU A 55 -4.54 20.51 3.39
C GLU A 55 -3.26 21.35 3.46
N GLY A 56 -2.28 20.98 2.64
CA GLY A 56 -1.06 21.76 2.46
C GLY A 56 -1.23 22.84 1.38
N LEU A 57 -0.23 23.72 1.27
CA LEU A 57 -0.22 24.78 0.26
C LEU A 57 -0.40 24.22 -1.17
N GLY A 58 0.19 23.05 -1.47
CA GLY A 58 0.15 22.43 -2.79
C GLY A 58 -0.49 21.04 -2.88
N PHE A 59 -1.03 20.48 -1.79
CA PHE A 59 -1.57 19.12 -1.79
C PHE A 59 -2.72 18.92 -0.80
N VAL A 60 -3.50 17.87 -1.02
CA VAL A 60 -4.44 17.32 -0.04
C VAL A 60 -4.03 15.90 0.30
N LEU A 61 -3.95 15.60 1.59
CA LEU A 61 -3.73 14.28 2.14
C LEU A 61 -4.99 13.84 2.89
N THR A 62 -5.47 12.63 2.62
CA THR A 62 -6.49 11.97 3.45
C THR A 62 -5.95 10.63 3.93
N GLU A 63 -5.95 10.42 5.24
CA GLU A 63 -5.38 9.25 5.90
C GLU A 63 -6.47 8.40 6.57
N TYR A 64 -6.23 7.09 6.59
CA TYR A 64 -7.10 6.10 7.20
C TYR A 64 -6.32 5.04 7.96
N ASP A 65 -6.82 4.66 9.13
CA ASP A 65 -6.32 3.50 9.88
C ASP A 65 -7.06 2.23 9.48
N SER A 66 -6.33 1.11 9.45
CA SER A 66 -6.94 -0.21 9.30
C SER A 66 -7.86 -0.55 10.48
N PRO A 67 -8.84 -1.46 10.32
CA PRO A 67 -9.78 -1.81 11.37
C PRO A 67 -9.14 -2.27 12.70
N ASP A 68 -7.96 -2.86 12.61
CA ASP A 68 -7.14 -3.38 13.71
C ASP A 68 -6.02 -2.40 14.13
N TYR A 69 -5.92 -1.21 13.53
CA TYR A 69 -4.92 -0.17 13.82
C TYR A 69 -3.46 -0.66 13.69
N THR A 70 -3.24 -1.65 12.82
CA THR A 70 -1.90 -2.18 12.53
C THR A 70 -1.24 -1.52 11.34
N SER A 71 -2.02 -0.91 10.45
CA SER A 71 -1.56 -0.23 9.25
C SER A 71 -2.33 1.06 9.01
N LYS A 72 -1.75 1.94 8.20
CA LYS A 72 -2.33 3.22 7.80
C LYS A 72 -2.16 3.41 6.30
N ILE A 73 -3.17 3.93 5.63
CA ILE A 73 -3.12 4.31 4.22
C ILE A 73 -3.44 5.78 4.04
N GLY A 74 -2.61 6.49 3.27
CA GLY A 74 -2.79 7.88 2.89
C GLY A 74 -2.85 8.02 1.38
N LYS A 75 -3.75 8.88 0.89
CA LYS A 75 -3.73 9.34 -0.51
C LYS A 75 -3.34 10.82 -0.55
N PHE A 76 -2.33 11.12 -1.35
CA PHE A 76 -1.93 12.48 -1.69
C PHE A 76 -2.44 12.84 -3.08
N GLU A 77 -3.05 14.01 -3.19
CA GLU A 77 -3.33 14.66 -4.47
C GLU A 77 -2.66 16.04 -4.50
N TYR A 78 -1.73 16.23 -5.43
CA TYR A 78 -1.02 17.49 -5.64
C TYR A 78 -1.80 18.39 -6.60
N LYS A 79 -1.82 19.69 -6.35
CA LYS A 79 -2.58 20.65 -7.18
C LYS A 79 -1.92 20.87 -8.54
N GLU A 80 -0.59 21.01 -8.56
CA GLU A 80 0.19 21.42 -9.74
C GLU A 80 0.94 20.23 -10.37
N GLU A 81 1.70 19.49 -9.57
CA GLU A 81 2.57 18.40 -10.03
C GLU A 81 1.86 17.04 -9.88
N LYS A 82 1.00 16.68 -10.84
CA LYS A 82 0.18 15.46 -10.76
C LYS A 82 0.95 14.14 -10.79
N SER A 83 2.21 14.16 -11.23
CA SER A 83 3.15 13.03 -11.12
C SER A 83 3.49 12.68 -9.67
N GLU A 84 3.33 13.63 -8.74
CA GLU A 84 3.58 13.42 -7.30
C GLU A 84 2.36 12.85 -6.55
N ASP A 85 1.20 12.72 -7.22
CA ASP A 85 0.03 12.00 -6.69
C ASP A 85 0.46 10.58 -6.29
N ARG A 86 0.12 10.17 -5.07
CA ARG A 86 0.62 8.91 -4.53
C ARG A 86 -0.28 8.30 -3.48
N ILE A 87 -0.10 6.99 -3.31
CA ILE A 87 -0.58 6.25 -2.17
C ILE A 87 0.61 5.93 -1.26
N GLU A 88 0.47 6.24 0.02
CA GLU A 88 1.40 5.82 1.06
C GLU A 88 0.71 4.77 1.93
N PHE A 89 1.34 3.61 2.13
CA PHE A 89 0.83 2.55 2.99
C PHE A 89 1.88 2.17 4.03
N GLU A 90 1.56 2.42 5.29
CA GLU A 90 2.39 2.16 6.46
C GLU A 90 1.96 0.85 7.13
N PHE A 91 2.93 0.02 7.50
CA PHE A 91 2.71 -1.27 8.16
C PHE A 91 3.87 -1.61 9.11
N LYS A 92 3.65 -2.56 10.02
CA LYS A 92 4.59 -2.82 11.13
C LYS A 92 5.55 -3.98 10.90
N ASP A 93 5.22 -4.90 9.99
CA ASP A 93 5.95 -6.17 9.85
C ASP A 93 7.08 -6.10 8.80
N LYS A 94 8.28 -6.49 9.23
CA LYS A 94 9.44 -6.64 8.33
C LYS A 94 9.22 -7.75 7.30
N THR A 95 8.45 -8.78 7.66
CA THR A 95 8.11 -9.90 6.77
C THR A 95 7.28 -9.39 5.59
N GLU A 96 6.27 -8.56 5.86
CA GLU A 96 5.46 -7.88 4.85
C GLU A 96 6.32 -6.96 3.96
N TYR A 97 7.26 -6.21 4.55
CA TYR A 97 8.21 -5.39 3.78
C TYR A 97 9.02 -6.23 2.79
N ASN A 98 9.57 -7.35 3.26
CA ASN A 98 10.35 -8.26 2.41
C ASN A 98 9.49 -8.92 1.33
N GLN A 99 8.21 -9.18 1.61
CA GLN A 99 7.26 -9.70 0.62
C GLN A 99 6.99 -8.67 -0.48
N TYR A 100 6.74 -7.41 -0.14
CA TYR A 100 6.63 -6.33 -1.13
C TYR A 100 7.89 -6.23 -1.97
N LEU A 101 9.06 -6.22 -1.35
CA LEU A 101 10.33 -6.14 -2.08
C LEU A 101 10.47 -7.31 -3.06
N LYS A 102 10.17 -8.53 -2.64
CA LYS A 102 10.20 -9.71 -3.51
C LYS A 102 9.23 -9.59 -4.69
N LEU A 103 8.02 -9.08 -4.45
CA LEU A 103 7.01 -8.90 -5.49
C LEU A 103 7.41 -7.81 -6.49
N ILE A 104 7.93 -6.68 -6.01
CA ILE A 104 8.43 -5.57 -6.82
C ILE A 104 9.56 -6.04 -7.75
N LEU A 105 10.55 -6.75 -7.21
CA LEU A 105 11.67 -7.28 -7.99
C LEU A 105 11.21 -8.36 -8.99
N SER A 106 10.33 -9.27 -8.55
CA SER A 106 9.73 -10.30 -9.44
C SER A 106 8.91 -9.69 -10.58
N ALA A 107 8.30 -8.53 -10.35
CA ALA A 107 7.57 -7.78 -11.37
C ALA A 107 8.49 -7.01 -12.34
N GLY A 108 9.82 -7.07 -12.16
CA GLY A 108 10.80 -6.49 -13.07
C GLY A 108 11.17 -5.04 -12.78
N TYR A 109 10.77 -4.48 -11.63
CA TYR A 109 11.27 -3.18 -11.21
C TYR A 109 12.75 -3.26 -10.84
N GLN A 110 13.49 -2.23 -11.20
CA GLN A 110 14.92 -2.10 -10.92
C GLN A 110 15.13 -1.09 -9.80
N GLU A 111 16.02 -1.41 -8.87
CA GLU A 111 16.53 -0.44 -7.89
C GLU A 111 17.26 0.69 -8.63
N THR A 112 17.03 1.95 -8.23
CA THR A 112 17.56 3.12 -8.95
C THR A 112 18.19 4.17 -8.03
N GLU A 113 17.48 4.59 -6.98
CA GLU A 113 17.90 5.67 -6.08
C GLU A 113 17.78 5.23 -4.63
N LYS A 114 18.65 5.79 -3.78
CA LYS A 114 18.61 5.65 -2.32
C LYS A 114 18.77 7.01 -1.69
N GLY A 115 18.00 7.26 -0.66
CA GLY A 115 18.07 8.54 0.05
C GLY A 115 17.44 8.47 1.42
N LYS A 116 17.09 9.66 1.92
CA LYS A 116 16.30 9.83 3.14
C LYS A 116 15.16 10.78 2.87
N ILE A 117 13.98 10.48 3.39
CA ILE A 117 12.86 11.43 3.37
C ILE A 117 13.11 12.55 4.38
N ILE A 118 12.27 13.58 4.36
CA ILE A 118 12.41 14.78 5.21
C ILE A 118 12.47 14.45 6.71
N THR A 119 11.78 13.41 7.15
CA THR A 119 11.75 12.91 8.54
C THR A 119 12.93 11.98 8.91
N LYS A 120 13.85 11.77 7.97
CA LYS A 120 15.15 11.06 8.04
C LYS A 120 15.12 9.54 7.89
N GLU A 121 13.98 8.95 7.56
CA GLU A 121 13.83 7.53 7.24
C GLU A 121 14.52 7.23 5.90
N PRO A 122 15.31 6.14 5.80
CA PRO A 122 15.97 5.78 4.57
C PRO A 122 14.98 5.15 3.59
N TYR A 123 15.15 5.44 2.31
CA TYR A 123 14.33 4.90 1.23
C TYR A 123 15.16 4.30 0.11
N VAL A 124 14.51 3.44 -0.67
CA VAL A 124 15.00 2.92 -1.96
C VAL A 124 13.89 3.06 -3.00
N ASP A 125 14.24 3.60 -4.17
CA ASP A 125 13.34 3.73 -5.31
C ASP A 125 13.51 2.60 -6.31
N TYR A 126 12.37 2.14 -6.82
CA TYR A 126 12.24 1.07 -7.78
C TYR A 126 11.44 1.56 -8.99
N TYR A 127 12.01 1.47 -10.18
CA TYR A 127 11.35 1.87 -11.42
C TYR A 127 11.15 0.72 -12.37
N ARG A 128 10.03 0.76 -13.09
CA ARG A 128 9.73 -0.10 -14.23
C ARG A 128 9.01 0.72 -15.29
N ASN A 129 9.66 0.96 -16.42
CA ASN A 129 9.18 1.91 -17.42
C ASN A 129 8.97 3.30 -16.79
N LYS A 130 7.72 3.77 -16.69
CA LYS A 130 7.34 5.03 -16.03
C LYS A 130 6.76 4.82 -14.63
N GLU A 131 6.62 3.58 -14.19
CA GLU A 131 6.07 3.26 -12.87
C GLU A 131 7.16 3.41 -11.81
N HIS A 132 6.81 4.04 -10.69
CA HIS A 132 7.72 4.36 -9.59
C HIS A 132 7.12 3.88 -8.26
N ILE A 133 7.93 3.09 -7.54
CA ILE A 133 7.63 2.64 -6.18
C ILE A 133 8.79 3.03 -5.28
N ARG A 134 8.50 3.57 -4.10
CA ARG A 134 9.49 3.82 -3.05
C ARG A 134 9.22 2.93 -1.85
N MET A 135 10.24 2.21 -1.40
CA MET A 135 10.20 1.45 -0.16
C MET A 135 10.97 2.20 0.92
N ILE A 136 10.36 2.40 2.08
CA ILE A 136 10.92 3.17 3.19
C ILE A 136 11.08 2.25 4.40
N LEU A 137 12.27 2.30 5.00
CA LEU A 137 12.57 1.60 6.24
C LEU A 137 12.23 2.48 7.45
N PRO A 138 11.95 1.89 8.62
CA PRO A 138 11.79 2.65 9.84
C PRO A 138 13.02 3.52 10.13
N LYS A 139 12.79 4.61 10.86
CA LYS A 139 13.86 5.46 11.35
C LYS A 139 14.88 4.67 12.14
N ALA A 140 16.15 5.06 12.09
CA ALA A 140 17.21 4.42 12.86
C ALA A 140 16.85 4.34 14.36
N GLY A 141 16.94 3.14 14.94
CA GLY A 141 16.55 2.86 16.32
C GLY A 141 15.06 2.52 16.53
N GLN A 142 14.23 2.63 15.50
CA GLN A 142 12.82 2.22 15.53
C GLN A 142 12.61 0.89 14.81
N LYS A 143 11.56 0.16 15.22
CA LYS A 143 11.19 -1.13 14.61
C LYS A 143 10.14 -0.99 13.51
N ASN A 144 9.37 0.10 13.52
CA ASN A 144 8.24 0.40 12.64
C ASN A 144 7.95 1.92 12.66
N PRO A 145 7.14 2.44 11.72
CA PRO A 145 6.55 1.75 10.55
C PRO A 145 7.55 1.53 9.41
N TYR A 146 7.27 0.51 8.60
CA TYR A 146 7.75 0.40 7.22
C TYR A 146 6.71 1.05 6.31
N THR A 147 7.13 1.57 5.16
CA THR A 147 6.19 2.21 4.21
C THR A 147 6.48 1.77 2.78
N ILE A 148 5.42 1.54 2.02
CA ILE A 148 5.46 1.49 0.56
C ILE A 148 4.74 2.73 0.03
N ILE A 149 5.38 3.42 -0.91
CA ILE A 149 4.80 4.53 -1.65
C ILE A 149 4.66 4.13 -3.12
N VAL A 150 3.48 4.33 -3.68
CA VAL A 150 3.18 4.09 -5.09
C VAL A 150 2.82 5.43 -5.74
N PHE A 151 3.68 5.88 -6.64
CA PHE A 151 3.48 7.12 -7.42
C PHE A 151 2.58 6.85 -8.63
N LYS A 152 2.09 7.92 -9.27
CA LYS A 152 1.09 7.84 -10.35
C LYS A 152 1.69 7.59 -11.73
#